data_AF-A0A2M7TJI6-F1
#
_entry.id   AF-A0A2M7TJI6-F1
#
_cell.length_a   1.000
_cell.length_b   1.000
_cell.length_c   1.000
_cell.angle_alpha   90.00
_cell.angle_beta   90.00
_cell.angle_gamma   90.00
#
_symmetry.space_group_name_H-M   'P 1'
#
loop_
_entity.id
_entity.type
_entity.pdbx_description
1 polymer ?
#
loop_
_entity_poly.entity_id
_entity_poly.type
_entity_poly.pdbx_seq_one_letter_code
_entity_poly.pdbx_strand_id
1 'polypeptide(L)'
;MPGVFSAINTRLQSTLVGKDLSILAEGLPSGKVIAQEGWVDSKVIEETDAYIKGKYDLLLERPDETHLLVDLKISQPHDDKIEKYKTQLNAYKFALENPKYGKAYKITKLGLLIFYPESVSFKEGEALLHFPPKWL
;
A
#
# COMPACT_ATOMS: atom_id res chain seq x y z
N MET A 1 8.36 12.10 11.25
CA MET A 1 7.92 10.81 11.82
C MET A 1 9.01 10.33 12.78
N PRO A 2 8.70 9.87 14.00
CA PRO A 2 9.73 9.38 14.92
C PRO A 2 10.52 8.22 14.32
N GLY A 3 11.82 8.12 14.62
CA GLY A 3 12.75 7.21 13.93
C GLY A 3 12.34 5.73 13.96
N VAL A 4 11.70 5.28 15.05
CA VAL A 4 11.21 3.90 15.20
C VAL A 4 10.16 3.54 14.15
N PHE A 5 9.24 4.45 13.83
CA PHE A 5 8.20 4.20 12.83
C PHE A 5 8.80 4.12 11.42
N SER A 6 9.79 4.98 11.13
CA SER A 6 10.52 4.90 9.87
C SER A 6 11.24 3.57 9.73
N ALA A 7 11.90 3.11 10.80
CA ALA A 7 12.63 1.85 10.82
C ALA A 7 11.72 0.63 10.60
N ILE A 8 10.53 0.61 11.21
CA ILE A 8 9.52 -0.44 11.00
C ILE A 8 8.98 -0.38 9.57
N ASN A 9 8.60 0.80 9.09
CA ASN A 9 8.04 0.97 7.74
C ASN A 9 9.02 0.46 6.67
N THR A 10 10.28 0.88 6.73
CA THR A 10 11.30 0.41 5.78
C THR A 10 11.43 -1.11 5.78
N ARG A 11 11.44 -1.76 6.96
CA ARG A 11 11.59 -3.23 7.07
C ARG A 11 10.38 -4.01 6.58
N LEU A 12 9.17 -3.52 6.87
CA LEU A 12 7.94 -4.12 6.37
C LEU A 12 7.93 -4.05 4.84
N GLN A 13 8.18 -2.86 4.29
CA GLN A 13 8.05 -2.63 2.86
C GLN A 13 9.15 -3.34 2.05
N SER A 14 10.43 -3.22 2.43
CA SER A 14 11.58 -3.69 1.63
C SER A 14 11.61 -5.20 1.35
N THR A 15 10.72 -5.97 1.97
CA THR A 15 10.66 -7.44 1.83
C THR A 15 9.52 -7.91 0.94
N LEU A 16 8.69 -7.01 0.40
CA LEU A 16 7.43 -7.36 -0.26
C LEU A 16 7.53 -7.51 -1.78
N VAL A 17 8.45 -6.81 -2.44
CA VAL A 17 8.58 -6.87 -3.91
C VAL A 17 8.79 -8.32 -4.37
N GLY A 18 8.00 -8.73 -5.37
CA GLY A 18 8.03 -10.07 -5.95
C GLY A 18 7.22 -11.12 -5.20
N LYS A 19 6.73 -10.84 -3.99
CA LYS A 19 5.85 -11.74 -3.22
C LYS A 19 4.39 -11.56 -3.64
N ASP A 20 3.64 -12.65 -3.57
CA ASP A 20 2.17 -12.56 -3.61
C ASP A 20 1.67 -12.17 -2.22
N LEU A 21 0.77 -11.20 -2.14
CA LEU A 21 0.29 -10.66 -0.87
C LEU A 21 -0.45 -11.71 -0.02
N SER A 22 -1.07 -12.71 -0.65
CA SER A 22 -1.76 -13.81 0.04
C SER A 22 -0.83 -14.67 0.90
N ILE A 23 0.50 -14.61 0.69
CA ILE A 23 1.45 -15.38 1.51
C ILE A 23 1.75 -14.72 2.86
N LEU A 24 1.40 -13.45 3.04
CA LEU A 24 1.71 -12.71 4.28
C LEU A 24 0.76 -13.09 5.42
N ALA A 25 -0.50 -13.38 5.10
CA ALA A 25 -1.51 -13.87 6.03
C ALA A 25 -2.72 -14.42 5.28
N GLU A 26 -3.46 -15.32 5.94
CA GLU A 26 -4.74 -15.82 5.45
C GLU A 26 -5.74 -14.67 5.26
N GLY A 27 -6.50 -14.71 4.17
CA GLY A 27 -7.53 -13.72 3.84
C GLY A 27 -7.04 -12.47 3.09
N LEU A 28 -5.74 -12.31 2.88
CA LEU A 28 -5.22 -11.23 2.03
C LEU A 28 -5.48 -11.54 0.54
N PRO A 29 -5.79 -10.51 -0.28
CA PRO A 29 -6.05 -10.73 -1.70
C PRO A 29 -4.80 -11.22 -2.43
N SER A 30 -4.98 -12.12 -3.39
CA SER A 30 -3.88 -12.51 -4.29
C SER A 30 -3.47 -11.35 -5.20
N GLY A 31 -2.16 -11.24 -5.40
CA GLY A 31 -1.53 -10.25 -6.24
C GLY A 31 -0.05 -10.18 -5.96
N LYS A 32 0.77 -10.21 -7.01
CA LYS A 32 2.23 -10.10 -6.92
C LYS A 32 2.61 -8.63 -6.81
N VAL A 33 3.40 -8.26 -5.80
CA VAL A 33 3.94 -6.90 -5.68
C VAL A 33 4.94 -6.66 -6.82
N ILE A 34 4.58 -5.78 -7.75
CA ILE A 34 5.40 -5.42 -8.92
C ILE A 34 6.14 -4.10 -8.73
N ALA A 35 5.64 -3.21 -7.87
CA ALA A 35 6.31 -1.98 -7.50
C ALA A 35 6.01 -1.61 -6.05
N GLN A 36 6.99 -0.97 -5.42
CA GLN A 36 6.91 -0.43 -4.07
C GLN A 36 7.44 1.00 -4.10
N GLU A 37 6.84 1.89 -3.29
CA GLU A 37 7.31 3.26 -3.11
C GLU A 37 7.40 4.04 -4.44
N GLY A 38 6.49 3.75 -5.36
CA GLY A 38 6.49 4.29 -6.72
C GLY A 38 5.92 5.70 -6.79
N TRP A 39 6.34 6.44 -7.81
CA TRP A 39 5.83 7.78 -8.09
C TRP A 39 4.73 7.76 -9.15
N VAL A 40 3.73 8.62 -8.98
CA VAL A 40 2.72 8.94 -9.97
C VAL A 40 2.81 10.40 -10.38
N ASP A 41 2.51 10.66 -11.64
CA ASP A 41 2.40 11.98 -12.25
C ASP A 41 1.32 11.86 -13.32
N SER A 42 0.13 12.40 -13.07
CA SER A 42 -1.02 12.28 -13.98
C SER A 42 -0.97 13.29 -15.11
N LYS A 43 -1.71 13.01 -16.18
CA LYS A 43 -2.15 14.06 -17.10
C LYS A 43 -2.96 15.12 -16.34
N VAL A 44 -3.10 16.29 -16.94
CA VAL A 44 -4.01 17.32 -16.45
C VAL A 44 -5.43 16.75 -16.44
N ILE A 45 -6.17 16.97 -15.35
CA ILE A 45 -7.56 16.56 -15.21
C ILE A 45 -8.40 17.43 -16.15
N GLU A 46 -9.21 16.80 -16.99
CA GLU A 46 -10.03 17.49 -18.00
C GLU A 46 -10.83 18.65 -17.39
N GLU A 47 -10.90 19.77 -18.12
CA GLU A 47 -11.58 21.00 -17.71
C GLU A 47 -11.02 21.70 -16.46
N THR A 48 -9.81 21.32 -16.04
CA THR A 48 -9.09 21.97 -14.93
C THR A 48 -7.62 22.20 -15.30
N ASP A 49 -6.90 22.97 -14.49
CA ASP A 49 -5.43 23.05 -14.53
C ASP A 49 -4.77 22.13 -13.48
N ALA A 50 -5.55 21.23 -12.87
CA ALA A 50 -5.09 20.37 -11.79
C ALA A 50 -4.47 19.07 -12.32
N TYR A 51 -3.51 18.53 -11.57
CA TYR A 51 -2.90 17.22 -11.82
C TYR A 51 -2.53 16.56 -10.49
N ILE A 52 -2.33 15.25 -10.51
CA ILE A 52 -2.00 14.46 -9.33
C ILE A 52 -0.56 13.98 -9.44
N LYS A 53 0.24 14.34 -8.44
CA LYS A 53 1.62 13.88 -8.28
C LYS A 53 1.83 13.42 -6.84
N GLY A 54 2.47 12.27 -6.67
CA GLY A 54 2.69 11.71 -5.34
C GLY A 54 3.40 10.37 -5.36
N LYS A 55 3.58 9.82 -4.16
CA LYS A 55 4.23 8.53 -3.94
C LYS A 55 3.22 7.56 -3.34
N TYR A 56 3.05 6.39 -3.94
CA TYR A 56 2.21 5.32 -3.42
C TYR A 56 3.07 4.21 -2.78
N ASP A 57 2.46 3.39 -1.93
CA ASP A 57 3.21 2.36 -1.21
C ASP A 57 3.40 1.08 -2.02
N LEU A 58 2.33 0.44 -2.51
CA LEU A 58 2.42 -0.82 -3.25
C LEU A 58 1.51 -0.86 -4.48
N LEU A 59 2.04 -1.36 -5.58
CA LEU A 59 1.28 -1.74 -6.77
C LEU A 59 1.45 -3.24 -7.03
N LEU A 60 0.32 -3.94 -7.13
CA LEU A 60 0.27 -5.38 -7.29
C LEU A 60 -0.35 -5.73 -8.65
N GLU A 61 0.22 -6.71 -9.33
CA GLU A 61 -0.38 -7.36 -10.50
C GLU A 61 -1.18 -8.57 -10.04
N ARG A 62 -2.42 -8.67 -10.50
CA ARG A 62 -3.36 -9.74 -10.15
C ARG A 62 -3.35 -10.83 -11.22
N PRO A 63 -3.83 -12.06 -10.92
CA PRO A 63 -3.87 -13.15 -11.90
C PRO A 63 -4.68 -12.86 -13.18
N ASP A 64 -5.60 -11.88 -13.13
CA ASP A 64 -6.43 -11.45 -14.26
C ASP A 64 -5.81 -10.28 -15.06
N GLU A 65 -4.51 -10.04 -14.90
CA GLU A 65 -3.74 -8.94 -15.53
C GLU A 65 -4.22 -7.52 -15.14
N THR A 66 -5.11 -7.43 -14.14
CA THR A 66 -5.49 -6.16 -13.52
C THR A 66 -4.62 -5.85 -12.31
N HIS A 67 -4.80 -4.67 -11.73
CA HIS A 67 -3.90 -4.19 -10.69
C HIS A 67 -4.66 -3.85 -9.41
N LEU A 68 -3.96 -4.04 -8.29
CA LEU A 68 -4.38 -3.67 -6.95
C LEU A 68 -3.42 -2.61 -6.41
N LEU A 69 -3.96 -1.47 -5.99
CA LEU A 69 -3.21 -0.42 -5.32
C LEU A 69 -3.41 -0.53 -3.81
N VAL A 70 -2.31 -0.61 -3.06
CA VAL A 70 -2.34 -0.75 -1.59
C VAL A 70 -1.55 0.38 -0.94
N ASP A 71 -2.14 0.93 0.11
CA ASP A 71 -1.50 1.88 1.01
C ASP A 71 -1.24 1.20 2.36
N LEU A 72 -0.01 1.33 2.86
CA LEU A 72 0.46 0.68 4.08
C LEU A 72 0.34 1.63 5.25
N LYS A 73 -0.13 1.12 6.39
CA LYS A 73 -0.30 1.94 7.58
C LYS A 73 0.18 1.24 8.84
N ILE A 74 0.96 1.96 9.64
CA ILE A 74 1.32 1.56 10.99
C ILE A 74 0.40 2.31 11.95
N SER A 75 -0.75 1.73 12.27
CA SER A 75 -1.78 2.36 13.12
C SER A 75 -2.80 1.33 13.59
N GLN A 76 -3.57 1.63 14.64
CA GLN A 76 -4.69 0.75 15.01
C GLN A 76 -5.69 0.62 13.86
N PRO A 77 -6.13 -0.60 13.53
CA PRO A 77 -7.09 -0.84 12.47
C PRO A 77 -8.50 -0.41 12.91
N HIS A 78 -9.15 0.43 12.12
CA HIS A 78 -10.50 0.90 12.40
C HIS A 78 -11.16 1.39 11.09
N ASP A 79 -12.48 1.25 10.97
CA ASP A 79 -13.20 1.50 9.71
C ASP A 79 -13.17 2.97 9.27
N ASP A 80 -13.02 3.90 10.23
CA ASP A 80 -12.79 5.34 9.94
C ASP A 80 -11.57 5.58 9.04
N LYS A 81 -10.60 4.65 9.03
CA LYS A 81 -9.41 4.73 8.19
C LYS A 81 -9.76 4.53 6.72
N ILE A 82 -10.80 3.75 6.41
CA ILE A 82 -11.25 3.53 5.03
C ILE A 82 -11.61 4.88 4.41
N GLU A 83 -12.54 5.62 5.01
CA GLU A 83 -12.95 6.92 4.49
C GLU A 83 -11.81 7.95 4.50
N LYS A 84 -10.91 7.89 5.49
CA LYS A 84 -9.73 8.77 5.55
C LYS A 84 -8.79 8.60 4.35
N TYR A 85 -8.50 7.36 3.94
CA TYR A 85 -7.51 7.08 2.90
C TYR A 85 -8.11 6.82 1.51
N LYS A 86 -9.43 6.62 1.44
CA LYS A 86 -10.17 6.43 0.18
C LYS A 86 -9.92 7.55 -0.82
N THR A 87 -9.94 8.81 -0.40
CA THR A 87 -9.68 9.95 -1.29
C THR A 87 -8.27 9.89 -1.88
N GLN A 88 -7.26 9.58 -1.06
CA GLN A 88 -5.87 9.47 -1.51
C GLN A 88 -5.69 8.30 -2.50
N LEU A 89 -6.21 7.12 -2.17
CA LEU A 89 -6.11 5.94 -3.03
C LEU A 89 -6.83 6.15 -4.37
N ASN A 90 -7.99 6.83 -4.37
CA ASN A 90 -8.68 7.18 -5.62
C ASN A 90 -7.89 8.19 -6.47
N ALA A 91 -7.23 9.16 -5.84
CA ALA A 91 -6.36 10.10 -6.55
C ALA A 91 -5.19 9.37 -7.23
N TYR A 92 -4.54 8.44 -6.53
CA TYR A 92 -3.46 7.65 -7.11
C TYR A 92 -3.94 6.64 -8.14
N LYS A 93 -5.13 6.06 -7.97
CA LYS A 93 -5.79 5.26 -9.02
C LYS A 93 -5.96 6.07 -10.30
N PHE A 94 -6.52 7.28 -10.21
CA PHE A 94 -6.66 8.15 -11.38
C PHE A 94 -5.31 8.40 -12.06
N ALA A 95 -4.28 8.71 -11.27
CA ALA A 95 -2.95 9.01 -11.81
C ALA A 95 -2.27 7.80 -12.48
N LEU A 96 -2.46 6.58 -11.95
CA LEU A 96 -1.96 5.34 -12.53
C LEU A 96 -2.71 4.93 -13.79
N GLU A 97 -4.01 5.25 -13.86
CA GLU A 97 -4.85 5.01 -15.05
C GLU A 97 -4.63 6.06 -16.14
N ASN A 98 -4.20 7.27 -15.77
CA ASN A 98 -4.01 8.41 -16.67
C ASN A 98 -2.61 9.04 -16.52
N PRO A 99 -1.51 8.28 -16.67
CA PRO A 99 -0.18 8.80 -16.42
C PRO A 99 0.22 9.83 -17.48
N LYS A 100 0.96 10.85 -17.05
CA LYS A 100 1.59 11.84 -17.94
C LYS A 100 2.64 11.19 -18.85
N TYR A 101 3.37 10.22 -18.30
CA TYR A 101 4.41 9.46 -19.00
C TYR A 101 4.36 7.98 -18.58
N GLY A 102 4.72 7.07 -19.48
CA GLY A 102 4.80 5.64 -19.19
C GLY A 102 3.49 4.88 -19.44
N LYS A 103 3.42 3.66 -18.89
CA LYS A 103 2.29 2.73 -19.08
C LYS A 103 1.15 3.05 -18.10
N ALA A 104 -0.09 3.00 -18.60
CA ALA A 104 -1.28 3.03 -17.76
C ALA A 104 -1.58 1.66 -17.13
N TYR A 105 -2.06 1.67 -15.89
CA TYR A 105 -2.41 0.47 -15.14
C TYR A 105 -3.91 0.42 -14.86
N LYS A 106 -4.57 -0.69 -15.17
CA LYS A 106 -5.99 -0.90 -14.87
C LYS A 106 -6.16 -1.28 -13.40
N ILE A 107 -6.54 -0.33 -12.54
CA ILE A 107 -6.67 -0.55 -11.11
C ILE A 107 -8.11 -1.01 -10.80
N THR A 108 -8.29 -2.28 -10.44
CA THR A 108 -9.62 -2.85 -10.16
C THR A 108 -9.92 -3.02 -8.68
N LYS A 109 -8.91 -2.90 -7.82
CA LYS A 109 -9.06 -2.98 -6.38
C LYS A 109 -8.16 -1.95 -5.70
N LEU A 110 -8.65 -1.43 -4.58
CA LEU A 110 -7.92 -0.58 -3.65
C LEU A 110 -7.93 -1.29 -2.30
N GLY A 111 -6.93 -1.03 -1.46
CA GLY A 111 -6.97 -1.52 -0.09
C GLY A 111 -5.94 -0.87 0.82
N LEU A 112 -6.19 -1.02 2.11
CA LEU A 112 -5.25 -0.68 3.16
C LEU A 112 -4.70 -1.97 3.75
N LEU A 113 -3.38 -2.00 3.91
CA LEU A 113 -2.73 -3.06 4.67
C LEU A 113 -2.16 -2.44 5.93
N ILE A 114 -2.86 -2.68 7.04
CA ILE A 114 -2.59 -2.07 8.33
C ILE A 114 -1.77 -3.03 9.19
N PHE A 115 -0.70 -2.52 9.79
CA PHE A 115 0.12 -3.21 10.77
C PHE A 115 0.02 -2.48 12.11
N TYR A 116 -0.32 -3.23 13.16
CA TYR A 116 -0.34 -2.71 14.52
C TYR A 116 0.26 -3.77 15.45
N PRO A 117 1.15 -3.41 16.38
CA PRO A 117 1.70 -4.40 17.31
C PRO A 117 0.62 -4.79 18.31
N GLU A 118 0.21 -6.05 18.30
CA GLU A 118 -0.84 -6.56 19.21
C GLU A 118 -0.25 -7.19 20.47
N SER A 119 0.96 -7.75 20.38
CA SER A 119 1.63 -8.39 21.50
C SER A 119 3.15 -8.25 21.40
N VAL A 120 3.80 -8.47 22.55
CA VAL A 120 5.26 -8.51 22.69
C VAL A 120 5.64 -9.77 23.45
N SER A 121 6.74 -10.41 23.03
CA SER A 121 7.40 -11.47 23.78
C SER A 121 8.89 -11.17 23.88
N PHE A 122 9.57 -11.76 24.87
CA PHE A 122 11.01 -11.62 25.05
C PHE A 122 11.67 -12.98 24.85
N LYS A 123 12.63 -13.05 23.93
CA LYS A 123 13.37 -14.29 23.64
C LYS A 123 14.85 -13.94 23.43
N GLU A 124 15.73 -14.66 24.12
CA GLU A 124 17.19 -14.51 23.97
C GLU A 124 17.70 -13.06 24.16
N GLY A 125 17.05 -12.29 25.03
CA GLY A 125 17.41 -10.90 25.30
C GLY A 125 16.83 -9.88 24.30
N GLU A 126 16.03 -10.32 23.34
CA GLU A 126 15.39 -9.47 22.33
C GLU A 126 13.89 -9.34 22.55
N ALA A 127 13.33 -8.17 22.21
CA ALA A 127 11.89 -7.95 22.16
C ALA A 127 11.35 -8.30 20.77
N LEU A 128 10.42 -9.26 20.72
CA LEU A 128 9.71 -9.69 19.52
C LEU A 128 8.30 -9.09 19.54
N LEU A 129 8.06 -8.14 18.63
CA LEU A 129 6.75 -7.53 18.44
C LEU A 129 5.96 -8.26 17.35
N HIS A 130 4.73 -8.65 17.66
CA HIS A 130 3.84 -9.32 16.72
C HIS A 130 2.96 -8.29 15.99
N PHE A 131 3.15 -8.17 14.67
CA PHE A 131 2.42 -7.25 13.79
C PHE A 131 1.56 -8.02 12.78
N PRO A 132 0.40 -8.57 13.18
CA PRO A 132 -0.47 -9.23 12.22
C PRO A 132 -0.99 -8.20 11.20
N PRO A 133 -0.93 -8.50 9.89
CA PRO A 133 -1.50 -7.63 8.87
C PRO A 133 -3.02 -7.67 8.93
N LYS A 134 -3.66 -6.50 8.81
CA LYS A 134 -5.11 -6.37 8.66
C LYS A 134 -5.45 -5.69 7.35
N TRP A 135 -6.29 -6.35 6.55
CA TRP A 135 -6.84 -5.83 5.31
C TRP A 135 -8.08 -5.00 5.58
N LEU A 136 -8.14 -3.78 5.05
CA LEU A 136 -9.35 -2.95 4.98
C LEU A 136 -9.62 -2.51 3.53
#